data_AF-A0A3D3CF87-F1
#
_entry.id   AF-A0A3D3CF87-F1
#
_cell.length_a   1.000
_cell.length_b   1.000
_cell.length_c   1.000
_cell.angle_alpha   90.00
_cell.angle_beta   90.00
_cell.angle_gamma   90.00
#
_symmetry.space_group_name_H-M   'P 1'
#
loop_
_entity.id
_entity.type
_entity.pdbx_description
1 polymer ?
#
loop_
_entity_poly.entity_id
_entity_poly.type
_entity_poly.pdbx_seq_one_letter_code
_entity_poly.pdbx_strand_id
1 'polypeptide(L)'
;LAYLRAYHGSTYGALSLSAVSLPMHRGLGPTLPDIHHVPFPDPYRPPFPGMTEDQVTDYALEQIRIAFATNVPPEEVAAIVIEPIQGDGGLVVP
;
A
#
# COMPACT_ATOMS: atom_id res chain seq x y z
N LEU A 1 7.67 3.50 1.86
CA LEU A 1 6.59 2.80 1.12
C LEU A 1 5.53 2.30 2.10
N ALA A 2 4.27 2.35 1.69
CA ALA A 2 3.12 1.79 2.40
C ALA A 2 2.18 1.09 1.38
N TYR A 3 1.07 0.53 1.84
CA TYR A 3 0.15 -0.23 0.99
C TYR A 3 -1.18 0.48 0.81
N LEU A 4 -1.79 0.33 -0.36
CA LEU A 4 -3.19 0.69 -0.58
C LEU A 4 -4.07 -0.08 0.40
N ARG A 5 -5.16 0.54 0.84
CA ARG A 5 -6.12 0.00 1.81
C ARG A 5 -5.59 -0.17 3.25
N ALA A 6 -4.32 0.16 3.51
CA ALA A 6 -3.73 0.05 4.85
C ALA A 6 -4.25 1.13 5.82
N TYR A 7 -4.24 0.80 7.11
CA TYR A 7 -4.51 1.76 8.18
C TYR A 7 -3.38 1.74 9.21
N HIS A 8 -2.74 2.90 9.36
CA HIS A 8 -1.65 3.10 10.31
C HIS A 8 -1.97 4.17 11.36
N GLY A 9 -3.14 4.79 11.28
CA GLY A 9 -3.63 5.78 12.25
C GLY A 9 -4.08 7.10 11.60
N SER A 10 -4.43 8.07 12.44
CA SER A 10 -4.96 9.38 12.03
C SER A 10 -4.11 10.58 12.46
N THR A 11 -2.95 10.36 13.08
CA THR A 11 -1.95 11.43 13.27
C THR A 11 -1.31 11.78 11.93
N TYR A 12 -0.78 13.00 11.74
CA TYR A 12 -0.34 13.47 10.41
C TYR A 12 0.59 12.49 9.67
N GLY A 13 1.60 11.92 10.35
CA GLY A 13 2.48 10.92 9.75
C GLY A 13 1.82 9.56 9.49
N ALA A 14 1.06 9.06 10.47
CA ALA A 14 0.32 7.79 10.33
C ALA A 14 -0.75 7.85 9.24
N LEU A 15 -1.44 8.99 9.14
CA LEU A 15 -2.43 9.29 8.13
C LEU A 15 -1.80 9.30 6.74
N SER A 16 -0.60 9.87 6.61
CA SER A 16 0.14 9.89 5.36
C SER A 16 0.49 8.48 4.88
N LEU A 17 0.77 7.54 5.81
CA LEU A 17 0.98 6.13 5.50
C LEU A 17 -0.34 5.37 5.25
N SER A 18 -1.46 5.83 5.78
CA SER A 18 -2.76 5.18 5.64
C SER A 18 -3.37 5.42 4.26
N ALA A 19 -4.06 4.45 3.69
CA ALA A 19 -4.74 4.56 2.39
C ALA A 19 -6.05 3.76 2.32
N VAL A 20 -6.73 3.60 3.46
CA VAL A 20 -7.97 2.83 3.57
C VAL A 20 -9.14 3.44 2.79
N SER A 21 -9.28 4.77 2.78
CA SER A 21 -10.42 5.43 2.15
C SER A 21 -10.17 6.89 1.79
N LEU A 22 -10.92 7.39 0.79
CA LEU A 22 -10.85 8.78 0.35
C LEU A 22 -11.20 9.81 1.44
N PRO A 23 -12.19 9.59 2.33
CA PRO A 23 -12.49 10.54 3.42
C PRO A 23 -11.32 10.80 4.38
N MET A 24 -10.37 9.87 4.52
CA MET A 24 -9.20 10.10 5.38
C MET A 24 -8.24 11.15 4.81
N HIS A 25 -8.21 11.34 3.49
CA HIS A 25 -7.29 12.29 2.83
C HIS A 25 -7.97 13.56 2.34
N ARG A 26 -9.26 13.48 2.02
CA ARG A 26 -10.00 14.57 1.39
C ARG A 26 -10.03 15.81 2.29
N GLY A 27 -9.51 16.91 1.77
CA GLY A 27 -9.58 18.23 2.42
C GLY A 27 -8.49 18.51 3.46
N LEU A 28 -7.54 17.59 3.67
CA LEU A 28 -6.42 17.81 4.60
C LEU A 28 -5.24 18.61 4.00
N GLY A 29 -5.08 18.61 2.67
CA GLY A 29 -3.89 19.20 2.02
C GLY A 29 -2.73 18.21 1.98
N PRO A 30 -1.55 18.60 1.46
CA PRO A 30 -0.51 17.61 1.20
C PRO A 30 -0.16 16.86 2.49
N THR A 31 -0.13 15.54 2.39
CA THR A 31 0.41 14.66 3.40
C THR A 31 1.93 14.84 3.49
N LEU A 32 2.59 14.10 4.38
CA LEU A 32 4.05 14.04 4.33
C LEU A 32 4.51 13.65 2.92
N PRO A 33 5.54 14.32 2.38
CA PRO A 33 6.09 14.01 1.07
C PRO A 33 6.77 12.63 1.08
N ASP A 34 7.03 12.11 -0.12
CA ASP A 34 7.80 10.88 -0.37
C ASP A 34 7.25 9.64 0.34
N ILE A 35 5.92 9.61 0.51
CA ILE A 35 5.16 8.41 0.85
C ILE A 35 4.47 7.91 -0.40
N HIS A 36 4.83 6.69 -0.78
CA HIS A 36 4.30 6.00 -1.95
C HIS A 36 3.49 4.78 -1.48
N HIS A 37 2.33 4.58 -2.09
CA HIS A 37 1.47 3.42 -1.83
C HIS A 37 1.51 2.43 -2.99
N VAL A 38 1.75 1.17 -2.69
CA VAL A 38 1.69 0.05 -3.65
C VAL A 38 0.52 -0.88 -3.33
N PRO A 39 0.04 -1.71 -4.27
CA PRO A 39 -1.02 -2.68 -3.99
C PRO A 39 -0.63 -3.69 -2.91
N PHE A 40 -1.57 -4.01 -2.02
CA PHE A 40 -1.48 -5.15 -1.11
C PHE A 40 -1.97 -6.41 -1.84
N PRO A 41 -1.40 -7.60 -1.60
CA PRO A 41 -1.93 -8.83 -2.16
C PRO A 41 -3.28 -9.15 -1.50
N ASP A 42 -4.37 -8.84 -2.19
CA ASP A 42 -5.74 -9.18 -1.79
C ASP A 42 -6.27 -10.28 -2.73
N PRO A 43 -6.19 -11.58 -2.36
CA PRO A 43 -6.66 -12.67 -3.20
C PRO A 43 -8.16 -12.62 -3.50
N TYR A 44 -8.95 -11.94 -2.66
CA TYR A 44 -10.38 -11.73 -2.88
C TYR A 44 -10.64 -10.65 -3.94
N ARG A 45 -9.70 -9.74 -4.18
CA ARG A 45 -9.78 -8.70 -5.22
C ARG A 45 -8.52 -8.70 -6.11
N PRO A 46 -8.32 -9.76 -6.92
CA PRO A 46 -7.14 -9.84 -7.77
C PRO A 46 -7.15 -8.72 -8.82
N PRO A 47 -5.97 -8.22 -9.24
CA PRO A 47 -5.85 -7.22 -10.30
C PRO A 47 -6.50 -7.65 -11.62
N PHE A 48 -6.44 -8.96 -11.92
CA PHE A 48 -7.02 -9.55 -13.10
C PHE A 48 -7.87 -10.78 -12.74
N PRO A 49 -8.98 -11.04 -13.47
CA PRO A 49 -9.79 -12.23 -13.25
C PRO A 49 -8.99 -13.53 -13.43
N GLY A 50 -9.21 -14.48 -12.52
CA GLY A 50 -8.64 -15.84 -12.63
C GLY A 50 -7.20 -16.00 -12.13
N MET A 51 -6.61 -14.98 -11.51
CA MET A 51 -5.31 -15.12 -10.86
C MET A 51 -5.37 -16.03 -9.64
N THR A 52 -4.34 -16.84 -9.44
CA THR A 52 -4.11 -17.58 -8.19
C THR A 52 -3.61 -16.66 -7.08
N GLU A 53 -3.66 -17.10 -5.83
CA GLU A 53 -3.13 -16.35 -4.68
C GLU A 53 -1.63 -16.02 -4.85
N ASP A 54 -0.84 -16.99 -5.32
CA ASP A 54 0.58 -16.79 -5.65
C ASP A 54 0.78 -15.71 -6.72
N GLN A 55 -0.05 -15.71 -7.78
CA GLN A 55 0.04 -14.70 -8.83
C GLN A 55 -0.33 -13.31 -8.33
N VAL A 56 -1.27 -13.19 -7.39
CA VAL A 56 -1.62 -11.91 -6.76
C VAL A 56 -0.46 -11.40 -5.91
N THR A 57 0.22 -12.29 -5.19
CA THR A 57 1.43 -11.98 -4.43
C THR A 57 2.57 -11.53 -5.34
N ASP A 58 2.85 -12.28 -6.41
CA ASP A 58 3.88 -11.95 -7.38
C ASP A 58 3.60 -10.60 -8.05
N TYR A 59 2.34 -10.31 -8.36
CA TYR A 59 1.94 -9.01 -8.88
C TYR A 59 2.25 -7.87 -7.90
N ALA A 60 1.91 -8.02 -6.62
CA ALA A 60 2.18 -6.99 -5.61
C ALA A 60 3.69 -6.74 -5.43
N LEU A 61 4.49 -7.82 -5.45
CA LEU A 61 5.96 -7.72 -5.43
C LEU A 61 6.51 -7.01 -6.67
N GLU A 62 5.96 -7.31 -7.85
CA GLU A 62 6.36 -6.65 -9.09
C GLU A 62 6.05 -5.15 -9.06
N GLN A 63 4.94 -4.73 -8.45
CA GLN A 63 4.65 -3.29 -8.31
C GLN A 63 5.70 -2.56 -7.46
N ILE A 64 6.27 -3.23 -6.44
CA ILE A 64 7.39 -2.68 -5.67
C ILE A 64 8.63 -2.55 -6.56
N ARG A 65 8.94 -3.57 -7.38
CA ARG A 65 10.08 -3.52 -8.31
C ARG A 65 9.93 -2.41 -9.34
N ILE A 66 8.72 -2.24 -9.89
CA ILE A 66 8.41 -1.17 -10.84
C ILE A 66 8.58 0.19 -10.17
N ALA A 67 8.06 0.40 -8.96
CA ALA A 67 8.25 1.65 -8.22
C ALA A 67 9.75 1.96 -8.03
N PHE A 68 10.51 0.95 -7.61
CA PHE A 68 11.96 1.02 -7.44
C PHE A 68 12.74 1.31 -8.73
N ALA A 69 12.28 0.80 -9.86
CA ALA A 69 12.91 1.03 -11.15
C ALA A 69 12.52 2.37 -11.81
N THR A 70 11.50 3.06 -11.31
CA THR A 70 10.90 4.22 -12.01
C THR A 70 10.90 5.51 -11.22
N ASN A 71 10.32 5.53 -10.03
CA ASN A 71 10.01 6.78 -9.31
C ASN A 71 10.32 6.77 -7.82
N VAL A 72 10.84 5.66 -7.28
CA VAL A 72 11.22 5.53 -5.87
C VAL A 72 12.65 4.98 -5.78
N PRO A 73 13.69 5.82 -5.61
CA PRO A 73 15.07 5.36 -5.51
C PRO A 73 15.25 4.40 -4.32
N PRO A 74 15.63 3.12 -4.53
CA PRO A 74 15.70 2.13 -3.44
C PRO A 74 16.64 2.52 -2.31
N GLU A 75 17.75 3.18 -2.65
CA GLU A 75 18.75 3.70 -1.71
C GLU A 75 18.25 4.84 -0.82
N GLU A 76 17.15 5.51 -1.20
CA GLU A 76 16.52 6.58 -0.44
C GLU A 76 15.31 6.09 0.39
N VAL A 77 14.98 4.80 0.30
CA VAL A 77 13.83 4.22 1.01
C VAL A 77 14.22 3.84 2.44
N ALA A 78 13.71 4.61 3.40
CA ALA A 78 13.94 4.34 4.81
C ALA A 78 13.21 3.07 5.32
N ALA A 79 11.98 2.83 4.85
CA ALA A 79 11.17 1.70 5.30
C ALA A 79 10.04 1.33 4.33
N ILE A 80 9.61 0.07 4.43
CA ILE A 80 8.33 -0.44 3.93
C ILE A 80 7.48 -0.76 5.16
N VAL A 81 6.33 -0.10 5.31
CA VAL A 81 5.41 -0.31 6.45
C VAL A 81 4.26 -1.19 5.98
N ILE A 82 4.06 -2.32 6.67
CA ILE A 82 3.08 -3.34 6.31
C ILE A 82 2.37 -3.90 7.53
N GLU A 83 1.08 -4.15 7.42
CA GLU A 83 0.30 -4.93 8.38
C GLU A 83 0.43 -6.43 8.01
N PRO A 84 0.72 -7.35 8.95
CA PRO A 84 0.76 -8.79 8.65
C PRO A 84 -0.57 -9.32 8.07
N ILE A 85 -1.68 -8.75 8.53
CA ILE A 85 -3.04 -8.94 8.03
C ILE A 85 -3.64 -7.53 8.01
N GLN A 86 -4.16 -7.06 6.87
CA GLN A 86 -4.77 -5.73 6.81
C GLN A 86 -6.09 -5.72 7.57
N GLY A 87 -6.14 -4.99 8.68
CA GLY A 87 -7.32 -4.91 9.54
C GLY A 87 -8.45 -4.15 8.87
N ASP A 88 -8.34 -2.81 8.87
CA ASP A 88 -9.36 -1.92 8.30
C ASP A 88 -9.47 -2.01 6.77
N GLY A 89 -8.46 -2.60 6.12
CA GLY A 89 -8.51 -2.96 4.70
C GLY A 89 -9.56 -4.04 4.38
N GLY A 90 -10.06 -4.75 5.41
CA GLY A 90 -11.13 -5.75 5.31
C GLY A 90 -10.76 -7.13 5.83
N LEU A 91 -9.91 -7.23 6.87
CA LEU A 91 -9.36 -8.49 7.39
C LEU A 91 -8.69 -9.33 6.30
N VAL A 92 -7.84 -8.69 5.49
CA VAL A 92 -7.20 -9.33 4.34
C VAL A 92 -5.97 -10.08 4.79
N VAL A 93 -5.99 -11.40 4.61
CA VAL A 93 -4.81 -12.26 4.72
C VAL A 93 -4.09 -12.23 3.36
N PRO A 94 -2.81 -11.85 3.32
CA PRO A 94 -2.02 -11.77 2.09
C PRO A 94 -1.84 -13.14 1.43
#